data_AF-A0A5J4UGS7-F1
#
_entry.id   AF-A0A5J4UGS7-F1
#
_cell.length_a   1.000
_cell.length_b   1.000
_cell.length_c   1.000
_cell.angle_alpha   90.00
_cell.angle_beta   90.00
_cell.angle_gamma   90.00
#
_symmetry.space_group_name_H-M   'P 1'
#
loop_
_entity.id
_entity.type
_entity.pdbx_description
1 polymer ?
#
loop_
_entity_poly.entity_id
_entity_poly.type
_entity_poly.pdbx_seq_one_letter_code
_entity_poly.pdbx_strand_id
1 'polypeptide(L)'
;MRAVKLSGLEKMFIEHIDETRNKQLNDIFYVTFWLQMIVSTTRIAPSFVNSATIATYIFSKNIPQSLFVAEVQPISADFLILPELIEIDKKLPTNPDLAVEVTNCSFGWGNPSDIPMTFYEREELEMEQAKHNSVPQVVQIQSKSQPSFPPSSPSIDNEYDNDAEKKRNKKKMILNNISFSLPKGSLTMVIGSVGSGKSSLGSVLIGDIELVNNEEQVEQNIKQNNEQNYSKLQSEQTKGEIRIDGSIAYCPQTAWINNNTVRENIIFGNVFNEEKYNDVVHVCALEPDFQALAAGDLTAIGEKGVNLSGGQKARIQLARAVYSDKDIYILDDPLSAVDAHVGKILFEECIN
;
A
#
# COMPACT_ATOMS: atom_id res chain seq x y z
N MET A 1 16.20 2.30 16.08
CA MET A 1 17.47 1.99 16.78
C MET A 1 18.12 3.19 17.48
N ARG A 2 18.43 4.32 16.81
CA ARG A 2 19.09 5.47 17.47
C ARG A 2 18.37 5.97 18.73
N ALA A 3 17.06 6.17 18.66
CA ALA A 3 16.25 6.60 19.81
C ALA A 3 16.30 5.58 20.97
N VAL A 4 16.21 4.28 20.67
CA VAL A 4 16.26 3.19 21.67
C VAL A 4 17.64 3.08 22.33
N LYS A 5 18.71 3.27 21.55
CA LYS A 5 20.10 3.29 22.07
C LYS A 5 20.34 4.49 22.98
N LEU A 6 19.85 5.66 22.59
CA LEU A 6 20.00 6.89 23.38
C LEU A 6 19.16 6.87 24.67
N SER A 7 18.04 6.15 24.69
CA SER A 7 17.17 6.04 25.86
C SER A 7 17.49 4.87 26.79
N GLY A 8 18.42 3.98 26.42
CA GLY A 8 18.81 2.82 27.23
C GLY A 8 17.73 1.72 27.37
N LEU A 9 16.70 1.75 26.52
CA LEU A 9 15.54 0.84 26.61
C LEU A 9 15.77 -0.55 26.00
N GLU A 10 17.01 -0.89 25.62
CA GLU A 10 17.34 -2.11 24.87
C GLU A 10 16.84 -3.38 25.58
N LYS A 11 17.04 -3.49 26.89
CA LYS A 11 16.64 -4.68 27.67
C LYS A 11 15.13 -4.90 27.65
N MET A 12 14.35 -3.83 27.80
CA MET A 12 12.89 -3.89 27.81
C MET A 12 12.34 -4.34 26.44
N PHE A 13 12.95 -3.88 25.34
CA PHE A 13 12.59 -4.32 24.00
C PHE A 13 12.97 -5.79 23.74
N ILE A 14 14.13 -6.23 24.22
CA ILE A 14 14.58 -7.63 24.08
C ILE A 14 13.62 -8.58 24.81
N GLU A 15 13.27 -8.26 26.06
CA GLU A 15 12.37 -9.09 26.86
C GLU A 15 10.99 -9.24 26.20
N HIS A 16 10.45 -8.14 25.65
CA HIS A 16 9.19 -8.18 24.91
C HIS A 16 9.28 -8.98 23.59
N ILE A 17 10.41 -8.90 22.88
CA ILE A 17 10.66 -9.70 21.69
C ILE A 17 10.74 -11.19 22.04
N ASP A 18 11.39 -11.55 23.13
CA ASP A 18 11.55 -12.95 23.55
C ASP A 18 10.21 -13.58 23.97
N GLU A 19 9.36 -12.84 24.69
CA GLU A 19 8.01 -13.28 25.02
C GLU A 19 7.17 -13.56 23.76
N THR A 20 7.24 -12.66 22.78
CA THR A 20 6.51 -12.81 21.51
C THR A 20 7.06 -13.98 20.68
N ARG A 21 8.39 -14.13 20.62
CA ARG A 21 9.07 -15.18 19.87
C ARG A 21 8.79 -16.58 20.42
N ASN A 22 8.69 -16.72 21.74
CA ASN A 22 8.44 -18.02 22.37
C ASN A 22 7.04 -18.56 22.04
N LYS A 23 6.03 -17.70 21.88
CA LYS A 23 4.72 -18.11 21.38
C LYS A 23 4.81 -18.61 19.94
N GLN A 24 5.41 -17.80 19.05
CA GLN A 24 5.55 -18.11 17.62
C GLN A 24 6.31 -19.42 17.34
N LEU A 25 7.32 -19.76 18.16
CA LEU A 25 8.08 -20.99 17.98
C LEU A 25 7.24 -22.26 18.14
N ASN A 26 6.23 -22.23 19.02
CA ASN A 26 5.32 -23.37 19.17
C ASN A 26 4.41 -23.51 17.94
N ASP A 27 3.92 -22.40 17.38
CA ASP A 27 3.04 -22.41 16.21
C ASP A 27 3.79 -22.86 14.94
N ILE A 28 5.04 -22.40 14.77
CA ILE A 28 5.91 -22.80 13.65
C ILE A 28 6.11 -24.31 13.60
N PHE A 29 6.20 -24.99 14.75
CA PHE A 29 6.35 -26.44 14.79
C PHE A 29 5.14 -27.15 14.17
N TYR A 30 3.92 -26.76 14.57
CA TYR A 30 2.69 -27.36 14.04
C TYR A 30 2.49 -27.05 12.56
N VAL A 31 2.75 -25.81 12.15
CA VAL A 31 2.66 -25.42 10.73
C VAL A 31 3.65 -26.20 9.89
N THR A 32 4.91 -26.31 10.32
CA THR A 32 5.95 -27.07 9.60
C THR A 32 5.58 -28.55 9.50
N PHE A 33 5.03 -29.12 10.58
CA PHE A 33 4.58 -30.51 10.60
C PHE A 33 3.44 -30.75 9.61
N TRP A 34 2.38 -29.93 9.63
CA TRP A 34 1.25 -30.07 8.71
C TRP A 34 1.64 -29.81 7.26
N LEU A 35 2.46 -28.79 7.00
CA LEU A 35 2.96 -28.50 5.66
C LEU A 35 3.79 -29.66 5.11
N GLN A 36 4.62 -30.29 5.95
CA GLN A 36 5.38 -31.48 5.56
C GLN A 36 4.47 -32.68 5.25
N MET A 37 3.38 -32.86 6.00
CA MET A 37 2.37 -33.90 5.71
C MET A 37 1.63 -33.64 4.39
N ILE A 38 1.26 -32.39 4.12
CA ILE A 38 0.59 -32.00 2.87
C ILE A 38 1.54 -32.14 1.68
N VAL A 39 2.79 -31.65 1.77
CA VAL A 39 3.80 -31.78 0.72
C VAL A 39 4.11 -33.25 0.44
N SER A 40 4.18 -34.09 1.48
CA SER A 40 4.37 -35.53 1.31
C SER A 40 3.18 -36.17 0.59
N THR A 41 1.96 -35.81 0.97
CA THR A 41 0.73 -36.33 0.35
C THR A 41 0.60 -35.89 -1.11
N THR A 42 0.84 -34.61 -1.41
CA THR A 42 0.77 -34.05 -2.77
C THR A 42 1.86 -34.59 -3.69
N ARG A 43 3.03 -34.97 -3.17
CA ARG A 43 4.07 -35.65 -3.96
C ARG A 43 3.71 -37.10 -4.29
N ILE A 44 3.00 -37.79 -3.40
CA ILE A 44 2.65 -39.21 -3.58
C ILE A 44 1.36 -39.38 -4.40
N ALA A 45 0.39 -38.48 -4.24
CA ALA A 45 -0.94 -38.59 -4.85
C ALA A 45 -0.92 -38.74 -6.39
N PRO A 46 -0.13 -37.96 -7.17
CA PRO A 46 -0.07 -38.12 -8.63
C PRO A 46 0.46 -39.49 -9.05
N SER A 47 1.43 -40.04 -8.30
CA SER A 47 1.97 -41.37 -8.57
C SER A 47 0.94 -42.47 -8.29
N PHE A 48 0.14 -42.31 -7.23
CA PHE A 48 -0.92 -43.24 -6.88
C PHE A 48 -2.08 -43.19 -7.89
N VAL A 49 -2.53 -41.98 -8.25
CA VAL A 49 -3.58 -41.77 -9.27
C VAL A 49 -3.12 -42.31 -10.62
N ASN A 50 -1.88 -42.01 -11.04
CA ASN A 50 -1.34 -42.53 -12.29
C ASN A 50 -1.30 -44.07 -12.28
N SER A 51 -0.85 -44.67 -11.17
CA SER A 51 -0.82 -46.14 -11.02
C SER A 51 -2.22 -46.76 -11.06
N ALA A 52 -3.21 -46.16 -10.39
CA ALA A 52 -4.59 -46.64 -10.36
C ALA A 52 -5.28 -46.48 -11.72
N THR A 53 -5.04 -45.36 -12.41
CA THR A 53 -5.53 -45.11 -13.77
C THR A 53 -4.95 -46.13 -14.75
N ILE A 54 -3.63 -46.37 -14.70
CA ILE A 54 -2.95 -47.40 -15.51
C ILE A 54 -3.54 -48.79 -15.21
N ALA A 55 -3.68 -49.16 -13.94
CA ALA A 55 -4.19 -50.47 -13.54
C ALA A 55 -5.64 -50.70 -14.01
N THR A 56 -6.51 -49.70 -13.84
CA THR A 56 -7.91 -49.77 -14.27
C THR A 56 -8.01 -49.85 -15.79
N TYR A 57 -7.17 -49.08 -16.51
CA TYR A 57 -7.14 -49.06 -17.96
C TYR A 57 -6.71 -50.40 -18.56
N ILE A 58 -5.66 -51.02 -18.00
CA ILE A 58 -5.20 -52.36 -18.41
C ILE A 58 -6.31 -53.40 -18.20
N PHE A 59 -6.95 -53.39 -17.01
CA PHE A 59 -7.96 -54.38 -16.65
C PHE A 59 -9.26 -54.22 -17.45
N SER A 60 -9.63 -52.99 -17.81
CA SER A 60 -10.86 -52.70 -18.54
C SER A 60 -10.73 -52.92 -20.06
N LYS A 61 -9.56 -52.71 -20.67
CA LYS A 61 -9.40 -52.69 -22.13
C LYS A 61 -8.65 -53.89 -22.73
N ASN A 62 -8.07 -54.79 -21.92
CA ASN A 62 -7.40 -56.03 -22.38
C ASN A 62 -6.38 -55.80 -23.53
N ILE A 63 -5.59 -54.73 -23.42
CA ILE A 63 -4.67 -54.28 -24.48
C ILE A 63 -3.39 -55.15 -24.49
N PRO A 64 -2.88 -55.59 -25.65
CA PRO A 64 -1.60 -56.30 -25.74
C PRO A 64 -0.42 -55.39 -25.34
N GLN A 65 0.57 -55.98 -24.65
CA GLN A 65 1.74 -55.29 -24.05
C GLN A 65 2.54 -54.37 -24.98
N SER A 66 2.40 -54.51 -26.31
CA SER A 66 3.17 -53.77 -27.31
C SER A 66 2.73 -52.34 -27.58
N LEU A 67 1.49 -51.95 -27.24
CA LEU A 67 0.92 -50.62 -27.55
C LEU A 67 0.89 -49.65 -26.34
N PHE A 68 1.27 -50.14 -25.16
CA PHE A 68 1.14 -49.43 -23.87
C PHE A 68 1.88 -48.08 -23.78
N VAL A 69 3.07 -47.98 -24.38
CA VAL A 69 3.94 -46.79 -24.27
C VAL A 69 3.43 -45.63 -25.15
N ALA A 70 2.77 -45.93 -26.27
CA ALA A 70 2.36 -44.91 -27.24
C ALA A 70 1.06 -44.16 -26.85
N GLU A 71 0.14 -44.81 -26.12
CA GLU A 71 -1.16 -44.22 -25.77
C GLU A 71 -1.16 -43.48 -24.41
N VAL A 72 -0.30 -43.87 -23.46
CA VAL A 72 -0.36 -43.39 -22.07
C VAL A 72 0.52 -42.15 -21.83
N GLN A 73 1.60 -41.98 -22.59
CA GLN A 73 2.59 -40.91 -22.40
C GLN A 73 2.07 -39.47 -22.69
N PRO A 74 1.21 -39.23 -23.70
CA PRO A 74 0.72 -37.88 -24.02
C PRO A 74 -0.25 -37.28 -23.00
N ILE A 75 -1.02 -38.11 -22.27
CA ILE A 75 -2.12 -37.67 -21.38
C ILE A 75 -1.58 -36.98 -20.10
N SER A 76 -0.30 -37.17 -19.79
CA SER A 76 0.35 -36.66 -18.59
C SER A 76 0.85 -35.21 -18.69
N ALA A 77 0.91 -34.63 -19.90
CA ALA A 77 1.47 -33.29 -20.15
C ALA A 77 0.43 -32.15 -20.12
N ASP A 78 -0.85 -32.45 -20.36
CA ASP A 78 -1.89 -31.44 -20.58
C ASP A 78 -2.54 -30.90 -19.28
N PHE A 79 -2.15 -31.40 -18.10
CA PHE A 79 -2.73 -30.98 -16.81
C PHE A 79 -2.04 -29.75 -16.18
N LEU A 80 -0.98 -29.21 -16.79
CA LEU A 80 -0.10 -28.20 -16.17
C LEU A 80 -0.16 -26.81 -16.78
N ILE A 81 -1.10 -26.51 -17.68
CA ILE A 81 -1.19 -25.18 -18.30
C ILE A 81 -2.57 -24.58 -18.05
N LEU A 82 -2.64 -23.61 -17.14
CA LEU A 82 -3.67 -22.58 -17.16
C LEU A 82 -3.01 -21.20 -17.24
N PRO A 83 -3.41 -20.36 -18.21
CA PRO A 83 -2.81 -19.06 -18.49
C PRO A 83 -3.50 -17.88 -17.77
N GLU A 84 -2.67 -16.86 -17.58
CA GLU A 84 -2.91 -15.41 -17.69
C GLU A 84 -3.71 -14.61 -16.63
N LEU A 85 -3.01 -13.55 -16.21
CA LEU A 85 -3.45 -12.45 -15.36
C LEU A 85 -4.36 -11.50 -16.17
N ILE A 86 -5.41 -11.04 -15.51
CA ILE A 86 -6.32 -10.01 -15.99
C ILE A 86 -5.63 -8.64 -15.83
N GLU A 87 -5.29 -7.97 -16.93
CA GLU A 87 -4.95 -6.55 -16.91
C GLU A 87 -6.24 -5.72 -16.75
N ILE A 88 -6.20 -4.77 -15.84
CA ILE A 88 -7.34 -3.90 -15.50
C ILE A 88 -7.26 -2.63 -16.36
N ASP A 89 -8.26 -2.44 -17.22
CA ASP A 89 -8.39 -1.27 -18.10
C ASP A 89 -8.52 0.03 -17.29
N LYS A 90 -7.68 1.02 -17.61
CA LYS A 90 -7.84 2.41 -17.17
C LYS A 90 -8.84 3.12 -18.07
N LYS A 91 -9.75 3.90 -17.48
CA LYS A 91 -10.77 4.66 -18.23
C LYS A 91 -10.26 6.04 -18.65
N LEU A 92 -10.48 6.38 -19.93
CA LEU A 92 -10.13 7.67 -20.50
C LEU A 92 -11.12 8.79 -20.07
N PRO A 93 -10.68 10.05 -19.97
CA PRO A 93 -11.51 11.23 -19.71
C PRO A 93 -12.58 11.48 -20.77
N THR A 94 -13.64 12.21 -20.40
CA THR A 94 -14.75 12.54 -21.33
C THR A 94 -14.32 13.48 -22.45
N ASN A 95 -13.43 14.42 -22.14
CA ASN A 95 -12.92 15.42 -23.07
C ASN A 95 -11.45 15.12 -23.41
N PRO A 96 -11.08 15.01 -24.70
CA PRO A 96 -9.71 14.72 -25.11
C PRO A 96 -8.67 15.77 -24.69
N ASP A 97 -9.08 17.00 -24.35
CA ASP A 97 -8.18 18.06 -23.89
C ASP A 97 -7.82 17.95 -22.41
N LEU A 98 -8.50 17.08 -21.66
CA LEU A 98 -8.28 16.86 -20.22
C LEU A 98 -7.29 15.72 -19.99
N ALA A 99 -6.37 15.93 -19.06
CA ALA A 99 -5.47 14.89 -18.56
C ALA A 99 -6.11 14.13 -17.40
N VAL A 100 -6.82 14.83 -16.52
CA VAL A 100 -7.46 14.26 -15.32
C VAL A 100 -8.85 14.86 -15.16
N GLU A 101 -9.83 13.99 -14.93
CA GLU A 101 -11.21 14.35 -14.62
C GLU A 101 -11.66 13.58 -13.37
N VAL A 102 -12.02 14.32 -12.31
CA VAL A 102 -12.55 13.76 -11.06
C VAL A 102 -13.95 14.36 -10.84
N THR A 103 -14.97 13.51 -10.69
CA THR A 103 -16.35 13.97 -10.53
C THR A 103 -17.00 13.37 -9.29
N ASN A 104 -17.43 14.23 -8.35
CA ASN A 104 -18.19 13.93 -7.14
C ASN A 104 -17.60 12.78 -6.30
N CYS A 105 -16.27 12.72 -6.22
CA CYS A 105 -15.58 11.63 -5.55
C CYS A 105 -15.36 11.94 -4.07
N SER A 106 -15.60 10.94 -3.21
CA SER A 106 -15.19 10.98 -1.81
C SER A 106 -14.18 9.87 -1.54
N PHE A 107 -13.17 10.18 -0.74
CA PHE A 107 -12.00 9.31 -0.53
C PHE A 107 -11.77 9.09 0.95
N GLY A 108 -11.44 7.85 1.27
CA GLY A 108 -11.08 7.42 2.62
C GLY A 108 -9.97 6.39 2.53
N TRP A 109 -9.15 6.31 3.58
CA TRP A 109 -8.25 5.19 3.69
C TRP A 109 -9.09 3.92 3.72
N GLY A 110 -8.88 3.04 2.74
CA GLY A 110 -9.35 1.67 2.82
C GLY A 110 -8.77 1.03 4.09
N ASN A 111 -9.43 -0.02 4.57
CA ASN A 111 -8.72 -0.90 5.49
C ASN A 111 -7.49 -1.39 4.73
N PRO A 112 -6.27 -1.32 5.32
CA PRO A 112 -5.10 -1.89 4.68
C PRO A 112 -5.48 -3.28 4.20
N SER A 113 -5.22 -3.58 2.91
CA SER A 113 -5.58 -4.86 2.31
C SER A 113 -5.20 -5.95 3.30
N ASP A 114 -6.21 -6.67 3.81
CA ASP A 114 -5.96 -7.65 4.84
C ASP A 114 -4.81 -8.51 4.35
N ILE A 115 -3.73 -8.56 5.13
CA ILE A 115 -2.68 -9.55 4.91
C ILE A 115 -3.44 -10.87 4.72
N PRO A 116 -3.20 -11.64 3.65
CA PRO A 116 -3.92 -12.88 3.39
C PRO A 116 -3.62 -13.84 4.54
N MET A 117 -4.41 -13.70 5.59
CA MET A 117 -4.34 -14.38 6.85
C MET A 117 -5.46 -15.39 6.78
N THR A 118 -5.11 -16.62 7.15
CA THR A 118 -6.10 -17.67 7.31
C THR A 118 -7.15 -17.23 8.34
N PHE A 119 -8.36 -17.78 8.24
CA PHE A 119 -9.45 -17.49 9.17
C PHE A 119 -9.00 -17.63 10.65
N TYR A 120 -8.19 -18.66 10.91
CA TYR A 120 -7.61 -18.93 12.24
C TYR A 120 -6.67 -17.84 12.75
N GLU A 121 -5.76 -17.33 11.90
CA GLU A 121 -4.84 -16.26 12.30
C GLU A 121 -5.56 -14.95 12.60
N ARG A 122 -6.69 -14.67 11.92
CA ARG A 122 -7.53 -13.50 12.22
C ARG A 122 -8.21 -13.64 13.59
N GLU A 123 -8.80 -14.81 13.86
CA GLU A 123 -9.51 -15.07 15.11
C GLU A 123 -8.57 -15.03 16.33
N GLU A 124 -7.34 -15.55 16.19
CA GLU A 124 -6.33 -15.48 17.25
C GLU A 124 -5.89 -14.04 17.55
N LEU A 125 -5.64 -13.21 16.52
CA LEU A 125 -5.28 -11.81 16.72
C LEU A 125 -6.39 -11.00 17.37
N GLU A 126 -7.65 -11.27 17.02
CA GLU A 126 -8.80 -10.62 17.66
C GLU A 126 -8.91 -11.00 19.14
N MET A 127 -8.71 -12.28 19.46
CA MET A 127 -8.67 -12.75 20.85
C MET A 127 -7.49 -12.17 21.64
N GLU A 128 -6.30 -12.02 21.04
CA GLU A 128 -5.14 -11.40 21.69
C GLU A 128 -5.33 -9.90 21.91
N GLN A 129 -5.92 -9.18 20.94
CA GLN A 129 -6.23 -7.75 21.09
C GLN A 129 -7.30 -7.49 22.15
N ALA A 130 -8.32 -8.36 22.24
CA ALA A 130 -9.33 -8.30 23.30
C ALA A 130 -8.71 -8.51 24.70
N LYS A 131 -7.68 -9.36 24.81
CA LYS A 131 -6.90 -9.55 26.04
C LYS A 131 -6.00 -8.36 26.37
N HIS A 132 -5.51 -7.64 25.36
CA HIS A 132 -4.65 -6.47 25.58
C HIS A 132 -5.43 -5.20 25.94
N ASN A 133 -6.63 -5.01 25.39
CA ASN A 133 -7.52 -3.88 25.72
C ASN A 133 -8.19 -3.99 27.10
N SER A 134 -8.11 -5.16 27.75
CA SER A 134 -8.66 -5.40 29.09
C SER A 134 -7.68 -5.11 30.24
N VAL A 135 -6.46 -4.64 29.93
CA VAL A 135 -5.50 -4.17 30.94
C VAL A 135 -5.60 -2.64 31.07
N PRO A 136 -6.10 -2.10 32.19
CA PRO A 136 -6.09 -0.64 32.40
C PRO A 136 -4.65 -0.12 32.46
N GLN A 137 -4.35 0.92 31.68
CA GLN A 137 -3.07 1.63 31.75
C GLN A 137 -2.83 2.17 33.18
N VAL A 138 -1.75 1.71 33.81
CA VAL A 138 -1.37 2.05 35.18
C VAL A 138 -0.75 3.45 35.25
N VAL A 139 -1.45 4.33 36.00
CA VAL A 139 -0.96 5.35 36.95
C VAL A 139 0.03 6.41 36.43
N GLN A 140 -0.49 7.62 36.19
CA GLN A 140 0.28 8.86 36.37
C GLN A 140 0.52 9.10 37.86
N ILE A 141 1.79 9.24 38.26
CA ILE A 141 2.17 9.76 39.58
C ILE A 141 1.87 11.26 39.59
N GLN A 142 0.92 11.70 40.40
CA GLN A 142 0.74 13.12 40.75
C GLN A 142 0.84 13.35 42.26
N SER A 143 1.57 14.40 42.60
CA SER A 143 1.85 14.91 43.94
C SER A 143 0.59 15.41 44.68
N LYS A 144 0.47 14.97 45.95
CA LYS A 144 -0.36 15.42 47.09
C LYS A 144 -1.17 16.73 46.97
N SER A 145 -2.49 16.64 47.19
CA SER A 145 -3.24 17.28 48.30
C SER A 145 -4.75 16.93 48.26
N GLN A 146 -5.32 16.45 49.37
CA GLN A 146 -6.77 16.24 49.67
C GLN A 146 -7.25 17.27 50.72
N PRO A 147 -8.54 17.41 51.17
CA PRO A 147 -9.78 16.57 51.04
C PRO A 147 -11.08 17.37 50.67
N SER A 148 -12.31 16.84 50.41
CA SER A 148 -13.28 16.25 51.37
C SER A 148 -14.62 15.72 50.75
N PHE A 149 -14.99 14.45 51.07
CA PHE A 149 -16.30 13.76 51.34
C PHE A 149 -17.58 13.89 50.45
N PRO A 150 -18.59 12.96 50.52
CA PRO A 150 -18.66 11.50 50.88
C PRO A 150 -19.46 10.65 49.81
N PRO A 151 -19.71 9.33 50.03
CA PRO A 151 -20.06 8.36 48.96
C PRO A 151 -21.56 8.00 48.86
N SER A 152 -22.01 7.59 47.67
CA SER A 152 -23.15 6.69 47.46
C SER A 152 -23.19 6.14 46.02
N SER A 153 -22.88 4.85 45.86
CA SER A 153 -23.39 3.98 44.77
C SER A 153 -24.92 3.82 44.92
N PRO A 154 -25.73 3.38 43.92
CA PRO A 154 -25.41 2.55 42.73
C PRO A 154 -26.01 3.14 41.42
N SER A 155 -25.66 2.69 40.21
CA SER A 155 -26.22 1.50 39.56
C SER A 155 -25.42 1.13 38.31
N ILE A 156 -25.29 -0.19 38.13
CA ILE A 156 -24.72 -0.87 36.97
C ILE A 156 -25.67 -0.66 35.80
N ASP A 157 -25.32 0.24 34.88
CA ASP A 157 -25.80 0.17 33.51
C ASP A 157 -24.68 -0.44 32.68
N ASN A 158 -24.85 -1.73 32.36
CA ASN A 158 -24.04 -2.43 31.37
C ASN A 158 -24.38 -1.85 29.98
N GLU A 159 -23.86 -0.66 29.69
CA GLU A 159 -23.79 -0.17 28.33
C GLU A 159 -22.58 -0.86 27.68
N TYR A 160 -22.84 -2.06 27.15
CA TYR A 160 -21.90 -2.75 26.28
C TYR A 160 -21.47 -1.78 25.17
N ASP A 161 -20.16 -1.59 25.09
CA ASP A 161 -19.43 -0.65 24.24
C ASP A 161 -19.55 -1.01 22.75
N ASN A 162 -20.77 -0.95 22.21
CA ASN A 162 -21.09 -1.09 20.78
C ASN A 162 -20.53 0.08 19.94
N ASP A 163 -20.02 1.12 20.58
CA ASP A 163 -19.46 2.30 19.93
C ASP A 163 -18.00 2.10 19.48
N ALA A 164 -17.24 1.22 20.14
CA ALA A 164 -15.87 0.89 19.74
C ALA A 164 -15.84 0.07 18.44
N GLU A 165 -16.76 -0.89 18.30
CA GLU A 165 -16.89 -1.72 17.11
C GLU A 165 -17.47 -0.93 15.91
N LYS A 166 -18.44 -0.03 16.16
CA LYS A 166 -18.95 0.92 15.16
C LYS A 166 -17.90 1.94 14.71
N LYS A 167 -16.97 2.35 15.57
CA LYS A 167 -15.86 3.25 15.19
C LYS A 167 -14.81 2.54 14.34
N ARG A 168 -14.64 1.22 14.49
CA ARG A 168 -13.65 0.43 13.74
C ARG A 168 -14.04 0.23 12.27
N ASN A 169 -15.34 0.15 11.98
CA ASN A 169 -15.87 0.00 10.61
C ASN A 169 -16.15 1.32 9.89
N LYS A 170 -15.98 2.49 10.53
CA LYS A 170 -16.19 3.77 9.86
C LYS A 170 -14.92 4.15 9.10
N LYS A 171 -14.86 3.85 7.80
CA LYS A 171 -13.80 4.34 6.90
C LYS A 171 -13.61 5.85 7.15
N LYS A 172 -12.42 6.22 7.60
CA LYS A 172 -12.11 7.62 7.90
C LYS A 172 -12.00 8.37 6.57
N MET A 173 -13.07 9.07 6.19
CA MET A 173 -13.07 9.92 5.01
C MET A 173 -12.11 11.09 5.22
N ILE A 174 -11.22 11.29 4.26
CA ILE A 174 -10.23 12.39 4.27
C ILE A 174 -10.72 13.53 3.38
N LEU A 175 -11.27 13.17 2.21
CA LEU A 175 -11.67 14.10 1.17
C LEU A 175 -13.13 13.82 0.80
N ASN A 176 -13.96 14.85 0.80
CA ASN A 176 -15.39 14.71 0.58
C ASN A 176 -15.83 15.54 -0.63
N ASN A 177 -16.58 14.90 -1.54
CA ASN A 177 -17.24 15.54 -2.68
C ASN A 177 -16.31 16.44 -3.51
N ILE A 178 -15.18 15.89 -3.97
CA ILE A 178 -14.21 16.60 -4.80
C ILE A 178 -14.57 16.44 -6.26
N SER A 179 -14.63 17.57 -6.97
CA SER A 179 -14.85 17.66 -8.42
C SER A 179 -13.91 18.69 -9.02
N PHE A 180 -13.05 18.25 -9.95
CA PHE A 180 -12.16 19.14 -10.70
C PHE A 180 -11.74 18.51 -12.04
N SER A 181 -11.25 19.35 -12.94
CA SER A 181 -10.70 18.93 -14.23
C SER A 181 -9.37 19.62 -14.47
N LEU A 182 -8.39 18.89 -14.99
CA LEU A 182 -7.05 19.41 -15.30
C LEU A 182 -6.79 19.29 -16.81
N PRO A 183 -6.51 20.41 -17.50
CA PRO A 183 -6.18 20.38 -18.92
C PRO A 183 -4.75 19.88 -19.14
N LYS A 184 -4.51 19.25 -20.30
CA LYS A 184 -3.19 18.79 -20.74
C LYS A 184 -2.23 19.96 -20.91
N GLY A 185 -0.96 19.76 -20.55
CA GLY A 185 0.10 20.76 -20.69
C GLY A 185 -0.04 21.99 -19.79
N SER A 186 -0.80 21.89 -18.69
CA SER A 186 -0.96 22.99 -17.74
C SER A 186 -0.21 22.73 -16.43
N LEU A 187 0.37 23.80 -15.87
CA LEU A 187 0.93 23.77 -14.51
C LEU A 187 -0.17 24.16 -13.51
N THR A 188 -0.65 23.19 -12.74
CA THR A 188 -1.67 23.41 -11.70
C THR A 188 -1.05 23.34 -10.31
N MET A 189 -1.32 24.35 -9.48
CA MET A 189 -0.85 24.40 -8.09
C MET A 189 -2.00 24.19 -7.10
N VAL A 190 -1.80 23.34 -6.10
CA VAL A 190 -2.75 23.10 -5.00
C VAL A 190 -2.23 23.78 -3.72
N ILE A 191 -2.96 24.79 -3.25
CA ILE A 191 -2.61 25.56 -2.05
C ILE A 191 -3.62 25.33 -0.91
N GLY A 192 -3.16 25.39 0.34
CA GLY A 192 -4.02 25.21 1.50
C GLY A 192 -3.26 24.99 2.80
N SER A 193 -3.95 25.09 3.94
CA SER A 193 -3.38 24.92 5.28
C SER A 193 -2.81 23.51 5.51
N VAL A 194 -1.91 23.37 6.49
CA VAL A 194 -1.38 22.05 6.90
C VAL A 194 -2.54 21.15 7.35
N GLY A 195 -2.58 19.90 6.87
CA GLY A 195 -3.66 18.96 7.17
C GLY A 195 -4.92 19.10 6.32
N SER A 196 -4.96 20.01 5.34
CA SER A 196 -6.11 20.17 4.43
C SER A 196 -6.30 19.04 3.40
N GLY A 197 -5.44 18.03 3.39
CA GLY A 197 -5.53 16.88 2.47
C GLY A 197 -4.85 17.06 1.10
N LYS A 198 -3.93 18.02 0.94
CA LYS A 198 -3.19 18.25 -0.32
C LYS A 198 -2.43 17.01 -0.79
N SER A 199 -1.58 16.44 0.08
CA SER A 199 -0.83 15.22 -0.22
C SER A 199 -1.75 14.03 -0.44
N SER A 200 -2.87 13.96 0.31
CA SER A 200 -3.91 12.94 0.10
C SER A 200 -4.56 13.03 -1.28
N LEU A 201 -4.72 14.23 -1.85
CA LEU A 201 -5.20 14.39 -3.22
C LEU A 201 -4.22 13.80 -4.24
N GLY A 202 -2.91 13.93 -4.01
CA GLY A 202 -1.88 13.27 -4.81
C GLY A 202 -1.99 11.74 -4.75
N SER A 203 -2.11 11.18 -3.54
CA SER A 203 -2.30 9.74 -3.33
C SER A 203 -3.57 9.20 -3.99
N VAL A 204 -4.65 9.98 -4.00
CA VAL A 204 -5.89 9.65 -4.71
C VAL A 204 -5.66 9.51 -6.22
N LEU A 205 -4.92 10.43 -6.84
CA LEU A 205 -4.66 10.40 -8.28
C LEU A 205 -3.79 9.23 -8.71
N ILE A 206 -2.92 8.75 -7.81
CA ILE A 206 -2.09 7.56 -8.03
C ILE A 206 -2.92 6.28 -7.89
N GLY A 207 -4.01 6.33 -7.14
CA GLY A 207 -4.84 5.17 -6.80
C GLY A 207 -4.48 4.50 -5.47
N ASP A 208 -3.65 5.13 -4.64
CA ASP A 208 -3.30 4.62 -3.30
C ASP A 208 -4.47 4.72 -2.31
N ILE A 209 -5.40 5.66 -2.54
CA ILE A 209 -6.58 5.87 -1.71
C ILE A 209 -7.82 5.50 -2.50
N GLU A 210 -8.63 4.62 -1.92
CA GLU A 210 -9.84 4.11 -2.56
C GLU A 210 -10.98 5.14 -2.58
N LEU A 211 -11.75 5.08 -3.65
CA LEU A 211 -13.03 5.77 -3.74
C LEU A 211 -14.01 5.12 -2.75
N VAL A 212 -14.55 5.94 -1.85
CA VAL A 212 -15.61 5.52 -0.94
C VAL A 212 -16.95 5.77 -1.63
N ASN A 213 -17.56 4.70 -2.14
CA ASN A 213 -18.94 4.76 -2.60
C ASN A 213 -19.85 4.86 -1.37
N ASN A 214 -20.72 5.87 -1.33
CA ASN A 214 -21.66 6.10 -0.22
C ASN A 214 -22.75 5.03 -0.08
N GLU A 215 -22.61 3.86 -0.73
CA GLU A 215 -23.57 2.75 -0.69
C GLU A 215 -23.83 2.28 0.76
N GLU A 216 -22.80 2.30 1.62
CA GLU A 216 -22.93 1.91 3.04
C GLU A 216 -23.76 2.90 3.89
N GLN A 217 -23.81 4.18 3.53
CA GLN A 217 -24.69 5.15 4.22
C GLN A 217 -26.14 5.05 3.76
N VAL A 218 -26.37 4.53 2.55
CA VAL A 218 -27.73 4.32 2.03
C VAL A 218 -28.39 3.16 2.77
N GLU A 219 -27.67 2.07 3.05
CA GLU A 219 -28.23 0.87 3.70
C GLU A 219 -28.69 1.09 5.17
N GLN A 220 -28.03 2.00 5.91
CA GLN A 220 -28.46 2.32 7.29
C GLN A 220 -29.63 3.32 7.33
N ASN A 221 -29.71 4.26 6.38
CA ASN A 221 -30.86 5.17 6.25
C ASN A 221 -32.11 4.45 5.72
N ILE A 222 -31.92 3.35 4.96
CA ILE A 222 -32.98 2.46 4.45
C ILE A 222 -33.79 1.80 5.58
N LYS A 223 -33.15 1.43 6.69
CA LYS A 223 -33.86 0.79 7.82
C LYS A 223 -34.72 1.76 8.64
N GLN A 224 -34.57 3.08 8.44
CA GLN A 224 -35.29 4.10 9.20
C GLN A 224 -36.38 4.82 8.38
N ASN A 225 -36.30 4.84 7.05
CA ASN A 225 -37.26 5.58 6.22
C ASN A 225 -37.95 4.66 5.20
N ASN A 226 -39.28 4.63 5.31
CA ASN A 226 -40.21 3.82 4.51
C ASN A 226 -39.91 3.82 3.00
N GLU A 227 -40.14 2.65 2.41
CA GLU A 227 -39.73 2.17 1.08
C GLU A 227 -40.24 2.92 -0.17
N GLN A 228 -40.77 4.14 -0.06
CA GLN A 228 -41.45 4.79 -1.20
C GLN A 228 -40.63 5.85 -1.97
N ASN A 229 -39.40 6.15 -1.56
CA ASN A 229 -38.57 7.17 -2.23
C ASN A 229 -37.39 6.60 -3.07
N TYR A 230 -37.30 5.28 -3.27
CA TYR A 230 -36.15 4.63 -3.91
C TYR A 230 -35.83 5.07 -5.34
N SER A 231 -36.84 5.25 -6.18
CA SER A 231 -36.64 5.49 -7.62
C SER A 231 -36.27 6.94 -7.96
N LYS A 232 -36.42 7.88 -7.01
CA LYS A 232 -36.05 9.30 -7.20
C LYS A 232 -34.66 9.66 -6.64
N LEU A 233 -34.20 8.96 -5.60
CA LEU A 233 -32.87 9.20 -5.01
C LEU A 233 -31.73 8.50 -5.78
N GLN A 234 -32.01 7.37 -6.45
CA GLN A 234 -31.00 6.65 -7.25
C GLN A 234 -30.57 7.38 -8.52
N SER A 235 -31.35 8.35 -9.03
CA SER A 235 -31.02 9.09 -10.24
C SER A 235 -30.09 10.29 -10.02
N GLU A 236 -29.90 10.75 -8.78
CA GLU A 236 -29.15 11.98 -8.48
C GLU A 236 -27.82 11.74 -7.73
N GLN A 237 -27.60 10.55 -7.16
CA GLN A 237 -26.28 10.19 -6.61
C GLN A 237 -25.40 9.59 -7.72
N THR A 238 -24.81 10.47 -8.51
CA THR A 238 -23.77 10.10 -9.49
C THR A 238 -22.64 9.36 -8.77
N LYS A 239 -22.41 8.10 -9.16
CA LYS A 239 -21.22 7.32 -8.78
C LYS A 239 -19.98 8.15 -9.10
N GLY A 240 -19.14 8.41 -8.10
CA GLY A 240 -17.92 9.19 -8.31
C GLY A 240 -17.01 8.46 -9.29
N GLU A 241 -16.42 9.18 -10.25
CA GLU A 241 -15.53 8.58 -11.24
C GLU A 241 -14.24 9.40 -11.38
N ILE A 242 -13.13 8.67 -11.51
CA ILE A 242 -11.81 9.22 -11.83
C ILE A 242 -11.43 8.72 -13.21
N ARG A 243 -11.06 9.64 -14.09
CA ARG A 243 -10.58 9.33 -15.44
C ARG A 243 -9.25 10.03 -15.65
N ILE A 244 -8.27 9.29 -16.14
CA ILE A 244 -6.89 9.77 -16.29
C ILE A 244 -6.41 9.32 -17.67
N ASP A 245 -5.87 10.26 -18.44
CA ASP A 245 -5.25 9.99 -19.73
C ASP A 245 -3.73 10.09 -19.61
N GLY A 246 -3.03 8.99 -19.90
CA GLY A 246 -1.58 8.92 -19.88
C GLY A 246 -0.98 8.30 -18.61
N SER A 247 0.34 8.37 -18.57
CA SER A 247 1.19 7.81 -17.53
C SER A 247 1.56 8.86 -16.47
N ILE A 248 1.69 8.44 -15.20
CA ILE A 248 1.93 9.34 -14.06
C ILE A 248 3.35 9.12 -13.51
N ALA A 249 4.08 10.21 -13.29
CA ALA A 249 5.25 10.27 -12.43
C ALA A 249 4.87 10.92 -11.09
N TYR A 250 5.22 10.28 -9.97
CA TYR A 250 4.96 10.80 -8.63
C TYR A 250 6.25 11.08 -7.85
N CYS A 251 6.35 12.28 -7.30
CA CYS A 251 7.41 12.70 -6.39
C CYS A 251 6.79 12.97 -5.00
N PRO A 252 6.80 11.99 -4.08
CA PRO A 252 6.26 12.17 -2.73
C PRO A 252 7.06 13.16 -1.88
N GLN A 253 6.39 13.77 -0.90
CA GLN A 253 6.99 14.70 0.06
C GLN A 253 8.20 14.12 0.82
N THR A 254 8.14 12.83 1.17
CA THR A 254 9.28 12.14 1.77
C THR A 254 10.05 11.38 0.70
N ALA A 255 11.26 11.87 0.40
CA ALA A 255 12.12 11.26 -0.59
C ALA A 255 12.50 9.82 -0.24
N TRP A 256 12.24 8.90 -1.18
CA TRP A 256 12.58 7.48 -1.07
C TRP A 256 13.66 7.08 -2.07
N ILE A 257 14.75 6.54 -1.53
CA ILE A 257 15.97 6.22 -2.27
C ILE A 257 16.29 4.73 -2.07
N ASN A 258 16.52 4.03 -3.18
CA ASN A 258 16.91 2.63 -3.23
C ASN A 258 18.38 2.44 -2.85
N ASN A 259 18.71 1.26 -2.31
CA ASN A 259 20.06 0.85 -1.94
C ASN A 259 20.88 0.44 -3.18
N ASN A 260 21.09 1.40 -4.08
CA ASN A 260 21.73 1.28 -5.39
C ASN A 260 22.63 2.51 -5.62
N THR A 261 23.25 2.64 -6.79
CA THR A 261 24.00 3.86 -7.15
C THR A 261 23.06 5.07 -7.32
N VAL A 262 23.60 6.29 -7.27
CA VAL A 262 22.82 7.52 -7.56
C VAL A 262 22.25 7.46 -8.98
N ARG A 263 23.06 7.04 -9.95
CA ARG A 263 22.63 6.85 -11.34
C ARG A 263 21.43 5.90 -11.46
N GLU A 264 21.51 4.73 -10.85
CA GLU A 264 20.40 3.75 -10.88
C GLU A 264 19.15 4.26 -10.16
N ASN A 265 19.31 5.11 -9.16
CA ASN A 265 18.19 5.76 -8.49
C ASN A 265 17.48 6.78 -9.38
N ILE A 266 18.19 7.43 -10.31
CA ILE A 266 17.61 8.37 -11.30
C ILE A 266 16.98 7.58 -12.46
N ILE A 267 17.70 6.60 -13.02
CA ILE A 267 17.24 5.80 -14.15
C ILE A 267 16.03 4.93 -13.79
N PHE A 268 16.07 4.32 -12.60
CA PHE A 268 14.99 3.54 -12.01
C PHE A 268 14.39 2.47 -12.94
N GLY A 269 15.25 1.68 -13.58
CA GLY A 269 14.84 0.56 -14.46
C GLY A 269 14.55 0.95 -15.90
N ASN A 270 14.59 2.25 -16.26
CA ASN A 270 14.53 2.68 -17.65
C ASN A 270 15.85 2.40 -18.39
N VAL A 271 15.84 2.54 -19.72
CA VAL A 271 17.06 2.45 -20.53
C VAL A 271 17.95 3.66 -20.25
N PHE A 272 19.26 3.45 -20.09
CA PHE A 272 20.22 4.54 -19.93
C PHE A 272 20.43 5.27 -21.26
N ASN A 273 20.14 6.57 -21.28
CA ASN A 273 20.44 7.49 -22.37
C ASN A 273 21.29 8.62 -21.80
N GLU A 274 22.52 8.74 -22.29
CA GLU A 274 23.52 9.68 -21.78
C GLU A 274 23.11 11.14 -21.99
N GLU A 275 22.57 11.50 -23.16
CA GLU A 275 22.13 12.87 -23.45
C GLU A 275 21.02 13.29 -22.49
N LYS A 276 19.94 12.48 -22.44
CA LYS A 276 18.81 12.72 -21.54
C LYS A 276 19.23 12.74 -20.06
N TYR A 277 20.15 11.86 -19.67
CA TYR A 277 20.63 11.81 -18.30
C TYR A 277 21.38 13.08 -17.93
N ASN A 278 22.28 13.56 -18.80
CA ASN A 278 23.03 14.79 -18.58
C ASN A 278 22.11 16.01 -18.51
N ASP A 279 21.09 16.08 -19.39
CA ASP A 279 20.08 17.15 -19.35
C ASP A 279 19.30 17.13 -18.02
N VAL A 280 18.85 15.95 -17.58
CA VAL A 280 18.13 15.79 -16.30
C VAL A 280 18.99 16.19 -15.11
N VAL A 281 20.27 15.80 -15.11
CA VAL A 281 21.23 16.15 -14.05
C VAL A 281 21.41 17.67 -13.98
N HIS A 282 21.43 18.33 -15.14
CA HIS A 282 21.56 19.79 -15.26
C HIS A 282 20.35 20.53 -14.71
N VAL A 283 19.15 20.25 -15.24
CA VAL A 283 17.92 20.93 -14.80
C VAL A 283 17.57 20.65 -13.34
N CYS A 284 18.03 19.53 -12.80
CA CYS A 284 17.87 19.20 -11.38
C CYS A 284 19.01 19.74 -10.48
N ALA A 285 19.97 20.50 -11.02
CA ALA A 285 21.09 21.09 -10.30
C ALA A 285 21.87 20.07 -9.43
N LEU A 286 22.14 18.89 -10.00
CA LEU A 286 22.81 17.77 -9.30
C LEU A 286 24.34 17.74 -9.49
N GLU A 287 24.89 18.54 -10.41
CA GLU A 287 26.34 18.55 -10.68
C GLU A 287 27.19 18.89 -9.46
N PRO A 288 26.83 19.89 -8.63
CA PRO A 288 27.58 20.18 -7.40
C PRO A 288 27.53 19.02 -6.41
N ASP A 289 26.41 18.28 -6.36
CA ASP A 289 26.26 17.11 -5.49
C ASP A 289 27.17 15.97 -5.95
N PHE A 290 27.27 15.74 -7.26
CA PHE A 290 28.13 14.69 -7.79
C PHE A 290 29.62 14.98 -7.55
N GLN A 291 30.03 16.24 -7.61
CA GLN A 291 31.41 16.63 -7.27
C GLN A 291 31.75 16.37 -5.79
N ALA A 292 30.75 16.47 -4.90
CA ALA A 292 30.93 16.19 -3.48
C ALA A 292 30.98 14.69 -3.16
N LEU A 293 30.47 13.84 -4.04
CA LEU A 293 30.44 12.39 -3.86
C LEU A 293 31.75 11.73 -4.30
N ALA A 294 32.23 10.77 -3.51
CA ALA A 294 33.54 10.13 -3.72
C ALA A 294 33.70 9.45 -5.09
N ALA A 295 32.59 8.94 -5.68
CA ALA A 295 32.57 8.32 -7.00
C ALA A 295 31.52 8.96 -7.92
N GLY A 296 31.18 10.24 -7.69
CA GLY A 296 30.15 10.93 -8.47
C GLY A 296 28.80 10.21 -8.43
N ASP A 297 28.19 10.05 -9.60
CA ASP A 297 26.90 9.38 -9.77
C ASP A 297 26.94 7.85 -9.63
N LEU A 298 28.13 7.25 -9.69
CA LEU A 298 28.36 5.83 -9.40
C LEU A 298 28.48 5.53 -7.90
N THR A 299 28.38 6.55 -7.05
CA THR A 299 28.44 6.37 -5.59
C THR A 299 27.29 5.50 -5.12
N ALA A 300 27.60 4.42 -4.41
CA ALA A 300 26.61 3.55 -3.80
C ALA A 300 25.89 4.26 -2.63
N ILE A 301 24.57 4.26 -2.66
CA ILE A 301 23.73 4.83 -1.61
C ILE A 301 23.33 3.72 -0.64
N GLY A 302 23.66 3.86 0.64
CA GLY A 302 23.26 2.90 1.69
C GLY A 302 21.76 2.91 1.99
N GLU A 303 21.28 1.97 2.81
CA GLU A 303 19.86 1.82 3.17
C GLU A 303 19.19 3.15 3.55
N LYS A 304 18.05 3.47 2.91
CA LYS A 304 17.29 4.74 3.08
C LYS A 304 18.12 6.02 2.80
N GLY A 305 19.24 5.91 2.10
CA GLY A 305 20.12 7.03 1.76
C GLY A 305 20.72 7.73 2.95
N VAL A 306 21.12 7.02 4.01
CA VAL A 306 21.71 7.63 5.22
C VAL A 306 22.91 8.54 4.91
N ASN A 307 23.58 8.33 3.78
CA ASN A 307 24.75 9.11 3.36
C ASN A 307 24.43 10.43 2.64
N LEU A 308 23.15 10.74 2.38
CA LEU A 308 22.73 11.94 1.62
C LEU A 308 21.96 12.94 2.49
N SER A 309 22.12 14.23 2.18
CA SER A 309 21.32 15.30 2.79
C SER A 309 19.85 15.26 2.33
N GLY A 310 18.94 15.90 3.06
CA GLY A 310 17.53 15.97 2.69
C GLY A 310 17.30 16.58 1.30
N GLY A 311 17.97 17.69 1.01
CA GLY A 311 17.90 18.36 -0.30
C GLY A 311 18.48 17.52 -1.44
N GLN A 312 19.55 16.75 -1.20
CA GLN A 312 20.10 15.81 -2.18
C GLN A 312 19.11 14.70 -2.52
N LYS A 313 18.45 14.13 -1.50
CA LYS A 313 17.43 13.10 -1.73
C LYS A 313 16.25 13.65 -2.54
N ALA A 314 15.81 14.88 -2.23
CA ALA A 314 14.74 15.54 -2.97
C ALA A 314 15.11 15.77 -4.44
N ARG A 315 16.32 16.26 -4.73
CA ARG A 315 16.79 16.45 -6.12
C ARG A 315 16.93 15.16 -6.90
N ILE A 316 17.48 14.09 -6.29
CA ILE A 316 17.59 12.78 -6.94
C ILE A 316 16.21 12.19 -7.25
N GLN A 317 15.24 12.39 -6.34
CA GLN A 317 13.86 11.95 -6.54
C GLN A 317 13.16 12.75 -7.64
N LEU A 318 13.38 14.06 -7.71
CA LEU A 318 12.88 14.91 -8.79
C LEU A 318 13.48 14.47 -10.13
N ALA A 319 14.80 14.28 -10.19
CA ALA A 319 15.50 13.77 -11.37
C ALA A 319 14.94 12.41 -11.83
N ARG A 320 14.60 11.51 -10.90
CA ARG A 320 13.92 10.24 -11.21
C ARG A 320 12.59 10.47 -11.91
N ALA A 321 11.77 11.39 -11.39
CA ALA A 321 10.48 11.71 -12.01
C ALA A 321 10.70 12.23 -13.43
N VAL A 322 11.55 13.24 -13.61
CA VAL A 322 11.83 13.87 -14.92
C VAL A 322 12.42 12.87 -15.92
N TYR A 323 13.36 12.03 -15.49
CA TYR A 323 13.97 11.02 -16.37
C TYR A 323 12.93 9.99 -16.87
N SER A 324 11.91 9.69 -16.05
CA SER A 324 10.88 8.71 -16.38
C SER A 324 9.92 9.15 -17.50
N ASP A 325 9.89 10.44 -17.83
CA ASP A 325 9.26 11.00 -19.04
C ASP A 325 7.82 10.55 -19.22
N LYS A 326 7.00 11.01 -18.27
CA LYS A 326 5.57 10.67 -18.15
C LYS A 326 4.70 11.84 -18.59
N ASP A 327 3.44 11.56 -18.88
CA ASP A 327 2.49 12.56 -19.37
C ASP A 327 2.02 13.50 -18.25
N ILE A 328 1.92 12.98 -17.01
CA ILE A 328 1.42 13.69 -15.84
C ILE A 328 2.45 13.62 -14.72
N TYR A 329 2.82 14.77 -14.16
CA TYR A 329 3.73 14.87 -13.01
C TYR A 329 2.97 15.34 -11.77
N ILE A 330 3.03 14.54 -10.70
CA ILE A 330 2.49 14.89 -9.39
C ILE A 330 3.66 15.12 -8.44
N LEU A 331 3.87 16.37 -8.04
CA LEU A 331 4.97 16.76 -7.16
C LEU A 331 4.42 17.23 -5.82
N ASP A 332 4.65 16.44 -4.76
CA ASP A 332 4.18 16.74 -3.41
C ASP A 332 5.29 17.44 -2.63
N ASP A 333 5.24 18.78 -2.62
CA ASP A 333 6.19 19.64 -1.91
C ASP A 333 7.70 19.39 -2.25
N PRO A 334 8.07 19.37 -3.56
CA PRO A 334 9.41 18.97 -4.01
C PRO A 334 10.52 19.95 -3.61
N LEU A 335 10.17 21.19 -3.25
CA LEU A 335 11.12 22.26 -2.93
C LEU A 335 11.32 22.50 -1.42
N SER A 336 10.63 21.76 -0.57
CA SER A 336 10.66 21.97 0.90
C SER A 336 12.03 21.75 1.55
N ALA A 337 12.84 20.85 0.98
CA ALA A 337 14.11 20.43 1.55
C ALA A 337 15.33 21.12 0.92
N VAL A 338 15.14 22.06 -0.01
CA VAL A 338 16.22 22.74 -0.75
C VAL A 338 16.31 24.22 -0.39
N ASP A 339 17.51 24.78 -0.51
CA ASP A 339 17.75 26.21 -0.31
C ASP A 339 17.04 27.05 -1.38
N ALA A 340 16.65 28.28 -1.04
CA ALA A 340 15.88 29.15 -1.94
C ALA A 340 16.55 29.40 -3.30
N HIS A 341 17.89 29.50 -3.34
CA HIS A 341 18.63 29.66 -4.60
C HIS A 341 18.49 28.43 -5.51
N VAL A 342 18.68 27.23 -4.96
CA VAL A 342 18.51 25.98 -5.70
C VAL A 342 17.05 25.77 -6.09
N GLY A 343 16.12 26.06 -5.17
CA GLY A 343 14.69 25.97 -5.45
C GLY A 343 14.24 26.87 -6.61
N LYS A 344 14.85 28.05 -6.77
CA LYS A 344 14.62 28.93 -7.92
C LYS A 344 15.07 28.28 -9.23
N ILE A 345 16.27 27.71 -9.26
CA ILE A 345 16.81 27.02 -10.45
C ILE A 345 15.90 25.84 -10.83
N LEU A 346 15.53 25.01 -9.85
CA LEU A 346 14.62 23.88 -10.09
C LEU A 346 13.26 24.34 -10.63
N PHE A 347 12.73 25.46 -10.13
CA PHE A 347 11.47 25.98 -10.63
C PHE A 347 11.58 26.50 -12.07
N GLU A 348 12.63 27.28 -12.38
CA GLU A 348 12.81 27.94 -13.67
C GLU A 348 13.27 27.01 -14.79
N GLU A 349 14.04 25.95 -14.48
CA GLU A 349 14.61 25.06 -15.50
C GLU A 349 13.96 23.68 -15.58
N CYS A 350 13.34 23.21 -14.48
CA CYS A 350 12.77 21.85 -14.43
C CYS A 350 11.24 21.83 -14.36
N ILE A 351 10.58 22.81 -13.72
CA ILE A 351 9.13 22.76 -13.46
C ILE A 351 8.32 23.65 -14.42
N ASN A 352 8.82 24.83 -14.77
CA ASN A 352 8.14 25.84 -15.57
C ASN A 352 8.76 25.94 -16.97
#